data_AF-A0A1C6DBQ3-F1
#
_entry.id   AF-A0A1C6DBQ3-F1
#
_cell.length_a   1.000
_cell.length_b   1.000
_cell.length_c   1.000
_cell.angle_alpha   90.00
_cell.angle_beta   90.00
_cell.angle_gamma   90.00
#
_symmetry.space_group_name_H-M   'P 1'
#
loop_
_entity.id
_entity.type
_entity.pdbx_description
1 polymer ?
#
loop_
_entity_poly.entity_id
_entity_poly.type
_entity_poly.pdbx_seq_one_letter_code
_entity_poly.pdbx_strand_id
1 'polypeptide(L)'
;MADISSYLKKILEAIYGEEVRGSIHDALAAMNQESSSAMEFAATAKDSAAASAEKAKSEAATAAQKAGEAKDSAKDAQTSEERAKASETQAGQYSDNAIDAASRAKESETNAADSEKAAIQKAREAEESRNAAALSASEAKAAEERAKNVRNEVEALGGQAAADAKAAQAAKEAAEKAKAAAKLSETNAKESETAALGAKDAAEAASGKAQAAKESAEDDALSAAQAKEDAENAKLAAEQAKTGAEESAGNAAKSASKAEQYSGKPPKPQNGTWWIWDAETGAYYDTKISCELRGPIGVGIDDIQLTEGDHSPGSTDVYTVHLTDGSSYNISVYNGLNGTGAGDVLGISFDLVIPKNGWKDGSVTVADSRLLALATHKYFLSAEEACKEEFIDCNVQPKDITASGFLVFTCDTDPAMDLTVHLIRFELSGNGAIQ
;
A
#
# COMPACT_ATOMS: atom_id res chain seq x y z
N MET A 1 -204.91 105.11 -79.15
CA MET A 1 -204.72 104.54 -77.79
C MET A 1 -203.51 103.64 -77.83
N ALA A 2 -202.70 103.63 -76.77
CA ALA A 2 -201.57 102.71 -76.63
C ALA A 2 -202.02 101.41 -75.95
N ASP A 3 -201.34 100.30 -76.22
CA ASP A 3 -201.47 99.08 -75.42
C ASP A 3 -200.16 98.82 -74.66
N ILE A 4 -200.16 99.23 -73.39
CA ILE A 4 -199.02 99.13 -72.48
C ILE A 4 -198.94 97.72 -71.82
N SER A 5 -200.02 96.93 -71.86
CA SER A 5 -200.11 95.63 -71.17
C SER A 5 -199.12 94.60 -71.74
N SER A 6 -198.82 94.68 -73.04
CA SER A 6 -197.86 93.82 -73.72
C SER A 6 -196.43 93.94 -73.15
N TYR A 7 -196.00 95.15 -72.79
CA TYR A 7 -194.64 95.40 -72.32
C TYR A 7 -194.41 94.96 -70.87
N LEU A 8 -195.39 95.13 -69.99
CA LEU A 8 -195.27 94.72 -68.58
C LEU A 8 -195.15 93.19 -68.42
N LYS A 9 -195.83 92.40 -69.26
CA LYS A 9 -195.77 90.94 -69.16
C LYS A 9 -194.38 90.38 -69.49
N LYS A 10 -193.68 90.96 -70.47
CA LYS A 10 -192.30 90.58 -70.85
C LYS A 10 -191.27 90.87 -69.75
N ILE A 11 -191.50 91.89 -68.91
CA ILE A 11 -190.59 92.23 -67.81
C ILE A 11 -190.69 91.20 -66.67
N LEU A 12 -191.89 90.66 -66.40
CA LEU A 12 -192.06 89.69 -65.31
C LEU A 12 -191.40 88.33 -65.62
N GLU A 13 -191.54 87.85 -66.87
CA GLU A 13 -190.87 86.62 -67.34
C GLU A 13 -189.33 86.76 -67.34
N ALA A 14 -188.81 87.97 -67.56
CA ALA A 14 -187.36 88.24 -67.51
C ALA A 14 -186.75 88.27 -66.10
N ILE A 15 -187.55 88.39 -65.03
CA ILE A 15 -187.05 88.45 -63.63
C ILE A 15 -187.20 87.10 -62.91
N TYR A 16 -188.22 86.31 -63.25
CA TYR A 16 -188.52 85.01 -62.61
C TYR A 16 -188.57 83.82 -63.59
N GLY A 17 -187.87 83.95 -64.72
CA GLY A 17 -187.64 82.87 -65.68
C GLY A 17 -186.86 81.69 -65.08
N GLU A 18 -187.02 80.53 -65.72
CA GLU A 18 -186.56 79.22 -65.25
C GLU A 18 -185.03 79.12 -65.10
N GLU A 19 -184.28 79.88 -65.91
CA GLU A 19 -182.80 79.88 -65.97
C GLU A 19 -182.14 80.19 -64.61
N VAL A 20 -182.63 81.20 -63.88
CA VAL A 20 -182.00 81.68 -62.63
C VAL A 20 -181.95 80.59 -61.55
N ARG A 21 -182.92 79.66 -61.56
CA ARG A 21 -183.00 78.58 -60.57
C ARG A 21 -182.05 77.42 -60.88
N GLY A 22 -181.72 77.21 -62.17
CA GLY A 22 -180.69 76.25 -62.59
C GLY A 22 -179.31 76.66 -62.11
N SER A 23 -178.92 77.92 -62.37
CA SER A 23 -177.58 78.43 -62.06
C SER A 23 -177.18 78.32 -60.58
N ILE A 24 -178.14 78.41 -59.64
CA ILE A 24 -177.87 78.26 -58.20
C ILE A 24 -177.60 76.78 -57.85
N HIS A 25 -178.34 75.84 -58.46
CA HIS A 25 -178.10 74.42 -58.25
C HIS A 25 -176.75 74.00 -58.85
N ASP A 26 -176.43 74.49 -60.04
CA ASP A 26 -175.14 74.24 -60.71
C ASP A 26 -173.96 74.76 -59.86
N ALA A 27 -174.08 75.95 -59.27
CA ALA A 27 -173.06 76.52 -58.39
C ALA A 27 -172.87 75.70 -57.10
N LEU A 28 -173.95 75.20 -56.49
CA LEU A 28 -173.88 74.33 -55.29
C LEU A 28 -173.29 72.95 -55.62
N ALA A 29 -173.61 72.38 -56.77
CA ALA A 29 -173.00 71.16 -57.26
C ALA A 29 -171.50 71.34 -57.52
N ALA A 30 -171.12 72.44 -58.19
CA ALA A 30 -169.72 72.79 -58.44
C ALA A 30 -168.93 72.99 -57.13
N MET A 31 -169.48 73.69 -56.14
CA MET A 31 -168.82 73.91 -54.85
C MET A 31 -168.64 72.60 -54.06
N ASN A 32 -169.63 71.69 -54.10
CA ASN A 32 -169.51 70.37 -53.47
C ASN A 32 -168.49 69.48 -54.21
N GLN A 33 -168.43 69.55 -55.54
CA GLN A 33 -167.41 68.88 -56.34
C GLN A 33 -166.00 69.40 -55.99
N GLU A 34 -165.82 70.72 -55.95
CA GLU A 34 -164.54 71.38 -55.62
C GLU A 34 -164.10 71.07 -54.18
N SER A 35 -165.01 71.10 -53.21
CA SER A 35 -164.73 70.71 -51.82
C SER A 35 -164.35 69.23 -51.70
N SER A 36 -164.98 68.35 -52.48
CA SER A 36 -164.63 66.93 -52.53
C SER A 36 -163.23 66.72 -53.11
N SER A 37 -162.91 67.36 -54.24
CA SER A 37 -161.58 67.33 -54.83
C SER A 37 -160.51 67.94 -53.90
N ALA A 38 -160.83 69.00 -53.16
CA ALA A 38 -159.91 69.59 -52.17
C ALA A 38 -159.59 68.61 -51.02
N MET A 39 -160.59 67.84 -50.53
CA MET A 39 -160.35 66.79 -49.55
C MET A 39 -159.55 65.61 -50.13
N GLU A 40 -159.79 65.24 -51.38
CA GLU A 40 -159.05 64.19 -52.10
C GLU A 40 -157.57 64.59 -52.32
N PHE A 41 -157.29 65.83 -52.71
CA PHE A 41 -155.93 66.35 -52.79
C PHE A 41 -155.25 66.42 -51.41
N ALA A 42 -155.98 66.82 -50.36
CA ALA A 42 -155.43 66.86 -49.00
C ALA A 42 -155.10 65.44 -48.47
N ALA A 43 -155.95 64.45 -48.76
CA ALA A 43 -155.67 63.04 -48.47
C ALA A 43 -154.44 62.55 -49.23
N THR A 44 -154.40 62.78 -50.55
CA THR A 44 -153.26 62.41 -51.42
C THR A 44 -151.95 63.04 -50.95
N ALA A 45 -151.97 64.31 -50.54
CA ALA A 45 -150.80 65.00 -50.01
C ALA A 45 -150.34 64.44 -48.65
N LYS A 46 -151.28 64.10 -47.77
CA LYS A 46 -151.01 63.44 -46.48
C LYS A 46 -150.39 62.06 -46.68
N ASP A 47 -150.94 61.25 -47.57
CA ASP A 47 -150.45 59.91 -47.88
C ASP A 47 -149.07 59.97 -48.56
N SER A 48 -148.86 60.94 -49.46
CA SER A 48 -147.54 61.20 -50.07
C SER A 48 -146.49 61.65 -49.05
N ALA A 49 -146.86 62.48 -48.08
CA ALA A 49 -145.98 62.90 -46.99
C ALA A 49 -145.65 61.72 -46.05
N ALA A 50 -146.63 60.88 -45.71
CA ALA A 50 -146.42 59.68 -44.91
C ALA A 50 -145.50 58.67 -45.62
N ALA A 51 -145.74 58.41 -46.92
CA ALA A 51 -144.89 57.55 -47.72
C ALA A 51 -143.45 58.08 -47.84
N SER A 52 -143.29 59.40 -47.99
CA SER A 52 -141.96 60.05 -48.03
C SER A 52 -141.23 59.94 -46.68
N ALA A 53 -141.94 60.10 -45.56
CA ALA A 53 -141.37 59.95 -44.22
C ALA A 53 -140.92 58.51 -43.93
N GLU A 54 -141.74 57.51 -44.29
CA GLU A 54 -141.39 56.10 -44.06
C GLU A 54 -140.26 55.63 -45.00
N LYS A 55 -140.20 56.17 -46.24
CA LYS A 55 -139.05 56.01 -47.13
C LYS A 55 -137.78 56.58 -46.51
N ALA A 56 -137.79 57.83 -46.05
CA ALA A 56 -136.63 58.48 -45.42
C ALA A 56 -136.15 57.73 -44.17
N LYS A 57 -137.07 57.21 -43.36
CA LYS A 57 -136.78 56.35 -42.20
C LYS A 57 -136.13 55.02 -42.60
N SER A 58 -136.60 54.40 -43.69
CA SER A 58 -136.01 53.16 -44.24
C SER A 58 -134.61 53.39 -44.82
N GLU A 59 -134.40 54.50 -45.52
CA GLU A 59 -133.09 54.92 -46.04
C GLU A 59 -132.11 55.24 -44.90
N ALA A 60 -132.57 55.93 -43.85
CA ALA A 60 -131.77 56.20 -42.65
C ALA A 60 -131.38 54.91 -41.89
N ALA A 61 -132.30 53.96 -41.75
CA ALA A 61 -132.00 52.65 -41.17
C ALA A 61 -130.97 51.87 -42.01
N THR A 62 -131.10 51.90 -43.33
CA THR A 62 -130.14 51.29 -44.27
C THR A 62 -128.75 51.94 -44.18
N ALA A 63 -128.69 53.27 -44.06
CA ALA A 63 -127.44 54.00 -43.88
C ALA A 63 -126.77 53.67 -42.53
N ALA A 64 -127.55 53.56 -41.45
CA ALA A 64 -127.05 53.16 -40.13
C ALA A 64 -126.51 51.72 -40.14
N GLN A 65 -127.20 50.78 -40.80
CA GLN A 65 -126.71 49.40 -40.98
C GLN A 65 -125.36 49.40 -41.73
N LYS A 66 -125.26 50.08 -42.88
CA LYS A 66 -124.02 50.15 -43.67
C LYS A 66 -122.87 50.82 -42.92
N ALA A 67 -123.15 51.80 -42.07
CA ALA A 67 -122.14 52.41 -41.20
C ALA A 67 -121.63 51.42 -40.13
N GLY A 68 -122.50 50.52 -39.63
CA GLY A 68 -122.11 49.39 -38.79
C GLY A 68 -121.21 48.40 -39.54
N GLU A 69 -121.66 47.92 -40.69
CA GLU A 69 -120.92 46.98 -41.56
C GLU A 69 -119.53 47.52 -41.94
N ALA A 70 -119.43 48.82 -42.27
CA ALA A 70 -118.16 49.46 -42.57
C ALA A 70 -117.22 49.55 -41.35
N LYS A 71 -117.77 49.75 -40.15
CA LYS A 71 -117.00 49.77 -38.90
C LYS A 71 -116.49 48.36 -38.53
N ASP A 72 -117.31 47.34 -38.70
CA ASP A 72 -116.91 45.95 -38.48
C ASP A 72 -115.84 45.52 -39.50
N SER A 73 -116.01 45.87 -40.78
CA SER A 73 -115.00 45.65 -41.82
C SER A 73 -113.67 46.36 -41.53
N ALA A 74 -113.69 47.58 -40.99
CA ALA A 74 -112.47 48.28 -40.56
C ALA A 74 -111.76 47.57 -39.38
N LYS A 75 -112.52 46.99 -38.45
CA LYS A 75 -111.99 46.21 -37.33
C LYS A 75 -111.40 44.87 -37.80
N ASP A 76 -112.03 44.21 -38.76
CA ASP A 76 -111.51 42.99 -39.37
C ASP A 76 -110.21 43.27 -40.15
N ALA A 77 -110.13 44.40 -40.86
CA ALA A 77 -108.91 44.86 -41.53
C ALA A 77 -107.77 45.10 -40.54
N GLN A 78 -108.02 45.81 -39.42
CA GLN A 78 -107.04 45.99 -38.35
C GLN A 78 -106.58 44.63 -37.77
N THR A 79 -107.51 43.73 -37.49
CA THR A 79 -107.21 42.38 -36.98
C THR A 79 -106.35 41.58 -37.97
N SER A 80 -106.56 41.77 -39.28
CA SER A 80 -105.75 41.17 -40.34
C SER A 80 -104.33 41.76 -40.39
N GLU A 81 -104.19 43.08 -40.23
CA GLU A 81 -102.89 43.76 -40.15
C GLU A 81 -102.07 43.29 -38.94
N GLU A 82 -102.71 43.15 -37.77
CA GLU A 82 -102.08 42.62 -36.55
C GLU A 82 -101.62 41.16 -36.74
N ARG A 83 -102.42 40.32 -37.42
CA ARG A 83 -102.04 38.95 -37.78
C ARG A 83 -100.88 38.89 -38.78
N ALA A 84 -100.86 39.79 -39.76
CA ALA A 84 -99.76 39.89 -40.72
C ALA A 84 -98.44 40.23 -40.02
N LYS A 85 -98.42 41.26 -39.17
CA LYS A 85 -97.24 41.65 -38.36
C LYS A 85 -96.76 40.52 -37.43
N ALA A 86 -97.70 39.79 -36.82
CA ALA A 86 -97.36 38.62 -36.00
C ALA A 86 -96.73 37.49 -36.84
N SER A 87 -97.22 37.27 -38.07
CA SER A 87 -96.65 36.29 -39.01
C SER A 87 -95.27 36.70 -39.53
N GLU A 88 -95.05 38.00 -39.83
CA GLU A 88 -93.74 38.54 -40.20
C GLU A 88 -92.72 38.36 -39.06
N THR A 89 -93.14 38.63 -37.82
CA THR A 89 -92.30 38.43 -36.63
C THR A 89 -91.90 36.96 -36.46
N GLN A 90 -92.84 36.02 -36.63
CA GLN A 90 -92.55 34.59 -36.60
C GLN A 90 -91.63 34.15 -37.75
N ALA A 91 -91.84 34.66 -38.97
CA ALA A 91 -90.96 34.37 -40.10
C ALA A 91 -89.52 34.84 -39.86
N GLY A 92 -89.34 36.03 -39.26
CA GLY A 92 -88.04 36.52 -38.80
C GLY A 92 -87.40 35.57 -37.79
N GLN A 93 -88.12 35.20 -36.74
CA GLN A 93 -87.64 34.23 -35.74
C GLN A 93 -87.25 32.87 -36.35
N TYR A 94 -87.98 32.37 -37.36
CA TYR A 94 -87.60 31.13 -38.06
C TYR A 94 -86.32 31.31 -38.91
N SER A 95 -86.12 32.46 -39.53
CA SER A 95 -84.87 32.80 -40.24
C SER A 95 -83.67 32.84 -39.28
N ASP A 96 -83.81 33.53 -38.14
CA ASP A 96 -82.75 33.65 -37.14
C ASP A 96 -82.38 32.28 -36.55
N ASN A 97 -83.39 31.46 -36.18
CA ASN A 97 -83.17 30.08 -35.73
C ASN A 97 -82.49 29.19 -36.79
N ALA A 98 -82.76 29.41 -38.09
CA ALA A 98 -82.12 28.67 -39.17
C ALA A 98 -80.64 29.09 -39.36
N ILE A 99 -80.33 30.39 -39.21
CA ILE A 99 -78.95 30.91 -39.23
C ILE A 99 -78.14 30.40 -38.03
N ASP A 100 -78.75 30.37 -36.84
CA ASP A 100 -78.18 29.79 -35.62
C ASP A 100 -77.89 28.30 -35.79
N ALA A 101 -78.85 27.54 -36.34
CA ALA A 101 -78.68 26.11 -36.60
C ALA A 101 -77.55 25.83 -37.62
N ALA A 102 -77.47 26.62 -38.70
CA ALA A 102 -76.39 26.51 -39.68
C ALA A 102 -75.02 26.85 -39.08
N SER A 103 -74.95 27.87 -38.22
CA SER A 103 -73.72 28.25 -37.49
C SER A 103 -73.24 27.11 -36.59
N ARG A 104 -74.14 26.51 -35.80
CA ARG A 104 -73.83 25.37 -34.92
C ARG A 104 -73.44 24.11 -35.70
N ALA A 105 -74.04 23.87 -36.86
CA ALA A 105 -73.65 22.75 -37.73
C ALA A 105 -72.19 22.90 -38.20
N LYS A 106 -71.80 24.10 -38.66
CA LYS A 106 -70.43 24.41 -39.09
C LYS A 106 -69.40 24.34 -37.95
N GLU A 107 -69.78 24.74 -36.74
CA GLU A 107 -68.96 24.55 -35.54
C GLU A 107 -68.76 23.06 -35.24
N SER A 108 -69.83 22.24 -35.34
CA SER A 108 -69.76 20.79 -35.19
C SER A 108 -68.87 20.11 -36.23
N GLU A 109 -68.93 20.52 -37.50
CA GLU A 109 -68.03 20.06 -38.57
C GLU A 109 -66.56 20.37 -38.24
N THR A 110 -66.28 21.58 -37.73
CA THR A 110 -64.93 21.98 -37.32
C THR A 110 -64.42 21.14 -36.15
N ASN A 111 -65.25 20.95 -35.13
CA ASN A 111 -64.94 20.13 -33.96
C ASN A 111 -64.71 18.65 -34.32
N ALA A 112 -65.45 18.11 -35.31
CA ALA A 112 -65.24 16.77 -35.84
C ALA A 112 -63.90 16.65 -36.58
N ALA A 113 -63.57 17.60 -37.45
CA ALA A 113 -62.30 17.61 -38.19
C ALA A 113 -61.07 17.76 -37.27
N ASP A 114 -61.18 18.56 -36.20
CA ASP A 114 -60.10 18.68 -35.20
C ASP A 114 -59.99 17.44 -34.30
N SER A 115 -61.11 16.78 -34.00
CA SER A 115 -61.11 15.48 -33.31
C SER A 115 -60.44 14.38 -34.16
N GLU A 116 -60.67 14.38 -35.48
CA GLU A 116 -60.00 13.48 -36.42
C GLU A 116 -58.47 13.69 -36.43
N LYS A 117 -58.02 14.95 -36.55
CA LYS A 117 -56.59 15.29 -36.46
C LYS A 117 -55.97 14.83 -35.13
N ALA A 118 -56.66 15.05 -34.01
CA ALA A 118 -56.20 14.64 -32.70
C ALA A 118 -56.11 13.11 -32.55
N ALA A 119 -57.03 12.36 -33.17
CA ALA A 119 -56.98 10.90 -33.21
C ALA A 119 -55.80 10.38 -34.06
N ILE A 120 -55.55 10.98 -35.23
CA ILE A 120 -54.40 10.66 -36.09
C ILE A 120 -53.08 10.96 -35.38
N GLN A 121 -52.99 12.10 -34.69
CA GLN A 121 -51.79 12.47 -33.94
C GLN A 121 -51.50 11.49 -32.79
N LYS A 122 -52.51 11.13 -31.99
CA LYS A 122 -52.36 10.11 -30.93
C LYS A 122 -51.98 8.73 -31.47
N ALA A 123 -52.46 8.36 -32.66
CA ALA A 123 -52.07 7.10 -33.30
C ALA A 123 -50.56 7.08 -33.65
N ARG A 124 -50.01 8.20 -34.14
CA ARG A 124 -48.57 8.35 -34.41
C ARG A 124 -47.74 8.30 -33.12
N GLU A 125 -48.14 9.05 -32.10
CA GLU A 125 -47.46 9.06 -30.78
C GLU A 125 -47.42 7.65 -30.15
N ALA A 126 -48.49 6.86 -30.32
CA ALA A 126 -48.54 5.47 -29.88
C ALA A 126 -47.60 4.56 -30.70
N GLU A 127 -47.48 4.78 -32.01
CA GLU A 127 -46.56 4.04 -32.89
C GLU A 127 -45.09 4.39 -32.60
N GLU A 128 -44.76 5.67 -32.42
CA GLU A 128 -43.44 6.13 -31.98
C GLU A 128 -43.05 5.53 -30.62
N SER A 129 -43.98 5.53 -29.65
CA SER A 129 -43.79 4.90 -28.34
C SER A 129 -43.53 3.39 -28.45
N ARG A 130 -44.23 2.71 -29.37
CA ARG A 130 -44.04 1.28 -29.64
C ARG A 130 -42.67 0.98 -30.24
N ASN A 131 -42.22 1.83 -31.17
CA ASN A 131 -40.92 1.71 -31.82
C ASN A 131 -39.78 1.99 -30.83
N ALA A 132 -39.92 3.00 -29.96
CA ALA A 132 -38.99 3.26 -28.87
C ALA A 132 -38.88 2.05 -27.92
N ALA A 133 -40.00 1.47 -27.50
CA ALA A 133 -40.01 0.28 -26.64
C ALA A 133 -39.34 -0.93 -27.31
N ALA A 134 -39.54 -1.13 -28.62
CA ALA A 134 -38.88 -2.20 -29.39
C ALA A 134 -37.36 -2.00 -29.52
N LEU A 135 -36.91 -0.75 -29.67
CA LEU A 135 -35.48 -0.41 -29.66
C LEU A 135 -34.86 -0.70 -28.27
N SER A 136 -35.46 -0.19 -27.19
CA SER A 136 -34.96 -0.44 -25.83
C SER A 136 -34.94 -1.93 -25.46
N ALA A 137 -35.93 -2.72 -25.92
CA ALA A 137 -35.92 -4.17 -25.73
C ALA A 137 -34.78 -4.87 -26.50
N SER A 138 -34.37 -4.32 -27.65
CA SER A 138 -33.24 -4.83 -28.43
C SER A 138 -31.89 -4.43 -27.80
N GLU A 139 -31.79 -3.20 -27.30
CA GLU A 139 -30.63 -2.71 -26.55
C GLU A 139 -30.42 -3.49 -25.25
N ALA A 140 -31.49 -3.80 -24.52
CA ALA A 140 -31.45 -4.62 -23.31
C ALA A 140 -30.89 -6.03 -23.58
N LYS A 141 -31.33 -6.69 -24.66
CA LYS A 141 -30.77 -7.98 -25.09
C LYS A 141 -29.29 -7.88 -25.47
N ALA A 142 -28.89 -6.82 -26.19
CA ALA A 142 -27.50 -6.58 -26.54
C ALA A 142 -26.63 -6.31 -25.30
N ALA A 143 -27.17 -5.66 -24.27
CA ALA A 143 -26.50 -5.46 -22.98
C ALA A 143 -26.37 -6.78 -22.20
N GLU A 144 -27.39 -7.64 -22.22
CA GLU A 144 -27.36 -8.97 -21.60
C GLU A 144 -26.26 -9.86 -22.20
N GLU A 145 -26.16 -9.93 -23.53
CA GLU A 145 -25.11 -10.70 -24.22
C GLU A 145 -23.71 -10.14 -23.96
N ARG A 146 -23.55 -8.80 -23.92
CA ARG A 146 -22.27 -8.17 -23.49
C ARG A 146 -21.90 -8.57 -22.06
N ALA A 147 -22.86 -8.59 -21.14
CA ALA A 147 -22.61 -9.00 -19.76
C ALA A 147 -22.21 -10.48 -19.64
N LYS A 148 -22.80 -11.37 -20.45
CA LYS A 148 -22.38 -12.78 -20.54
C LYS A 148 -20.94 -12.91 -21.05
N ASN A 149 -20.58 -12.18 -22.11
CA ASN A 149 -19.22 -12.21 -22.65
C ASN A 149 -18.19 -11.71 -21.64
N VAL A 150 -18.43 -10.56 -20.99
CA VAL A 150 -17.56 -10.02 -19.94
C VAL A 150 -17.41 -11.00 -18.78
N ARG A 151 -18.49 -11.69 -18.38
CA ARG A 151 -18.42 -12.73 -17.35
C ARG A 151 -17.51 -13.89 -17.76
N ASN A 152 -17.64 -14.40 -18.99
CA ASN A 152 -16.80 -15.48 -19.51
C ASN A 152 -15.32 -15.06 -19.58
N GLU A 153 -15.04 -13.82 -19.99
CA GLU A 153 -13.68 -13.25 -19.99
C GLU A 153 -13.10 -13.16 -18.57
N VAL A 154 -13.88 -12.69 -17.59
CA VAL A 154 -13.46 -12.64 -16.17
C VAL A 154 -13.22 -14.03 -15.59
N GLU A 155 -14.06 -15.02 -15.90
CA GLU A 155 -13.87 -16.41 -15.47
C GLU A 155 -12.60 -17.02 -16.10
N ALA A 156 -12.31 -16.73 -17.36
CA ALA A 156 -11.07 -17.14 -18.04
C ALA A 156 -9.82 -16.47 -17.45
N LEU A 157 -9.87 -15.16 -17.20
CA LEU A 157 -8.78 -14.40 -16.55
C LEU A 157 -8.51 -14.88 -15.11
N GLY A 158 -9.56 -15.24 -14.36
CA GLY A 158 -9.42 -15.86 -13.04
C GLY A 158 -8.71 -17.21 -13.11
N GLY A 159 -9.02 -18.02 -14.13
CA GLY A 159 -8.30 -19.26 -14.41
C GLY A 159 -6.82 -19.05 -14.74
N GLN A 160 -6.50 -18.05 -15.57
CA GLN A 160 -5.12 -17.69 -15.92
C GLN A 160 -4.33 -17.21 -14.69
N ALA A 161 -4.89 -16.29 -13.89
CA ALA A 161 -4.25 -15.78 -12.68
C ALA A 161 -3.94 -16.90 -11.66
N ALA A 162 -4.82 -17.92 -11.56
CA ALA A 162 -4.57 -19.09 -10.72
C ALA A 162 -3.48 -20.02 -11.28
N ALA A 163 -3.27 -20.07 -12.60
CA ALA A 163 -2.16 -20.78 -13.22
C ALA A 163 -0.83 -20.03 -13.02
N ASP A 164 -0.83 -18.71 -13.21
CA ASP A 164 0.34 -17.84 -13.02
C ASP A 164 0.82 -17.85 -11.56
N ALA A 165 -0.10 -17.84 -10.59
CA ALA A 165 0.22 -17.99 -9.17
C ALA A 165 0.93 -19.33 -8.85
N LYS A 166 0.48 -20.43 -9.46
CA LYS A 166 1.15 -21.75 -9.32
C LYS A 166 2.53 -21.75 -9.98
N ALA A 167 2.68 -21.14 -11.14
CA ALA A 167 3.97 -21.01 -11.82
C ALA A 167 4.96 -20.17 -11.00
N ALA A 168 4.51 -19.06 -10.41
CA ALA A 168 5.31 -18.23 -9.52
C ALA A 168 5.73 -18.97 -8.24
N GLN A 169 4.84 -19.77 -7.64
CA GLN A 169 5.20 -20.62 -6.49
C GLN A 169 6.25 -21.67 -6.86
N ALA A 170 6.07 -22.37 -7.99
CA ALA A 170 7.06 -23.35 -8.47
C ALA A 170 8.42 -22.70 -8.77
N ALA A 171 8.43 -21.48 -9.31
CA ALA A 171 9.66 -20.71 -9.52
C ALA A 171 10.35 -20.33 -8.18
N LYS A 172 9.58 -19.95 -7.15
CA LYS A 172 10.11 -19.68 -5.80
C LYS A 172 10.73 -20.95 -5.19
N GLU A 173 10.07 -22.10 -5.29
CA GLU A 173 10.61 -23.38 -4.81
C GLU A 173 11.88 -23.81 -5.56
N ALA A 174 11.97 -23.54 -6.86
CA ALA A 174 13.18 -23.76 -7.65
C ALA A 174 14.33 -22.82 -7.23
N ALA A 175 14.03 -21.55 -6.93
CA ALA A 175 15.02 -20.58 -6.46
C ALA A 175 15.60 -20.95 -5.08
N GLU A 176 14.78 -21.37 -4.12
CA GLU A 176 15.30 -21.84 -2.81
C GLU A 176 16.13 -23.13 -2.95
N LYS A 177 15.76 -24.05 -3.85
CA LYS A 177 16.60 -25.23 -4.18
C LYS A 177 17.95 -24.82 -4.77
N ALA A 178 17.98 -23.85 -5.68
CA ALA A 178 19.21 -23.33 -6.27
C ALA A 178 20.11 -22.64 -5.20
N LYS A 179 19.51 -21.87 -4.29
CA LYS A 179 20.19 -21.23 -3.15
C LYS A 179 20.78 -22.25 -2.17
N ALA A 180 20.05 -23.33 -1.87
CA ALA A 180 20.56 -24.43 -1.07
C ALA A 180 21.75 -25.16 -1.75
N ALA A 181 21.65 -25.41 -3.06
CA ALA A 181 22.74 -26.00 -3.83
C ALA A 181 23.99 -25.08 -3.89
N ALA A 182 23.80 -23.78 -4.05
CA ALA A 182 24.88 -22.80 -3.99
C ALA A 182 25.55 -22.77 -2.61
N LYS A 183 24.77 -22.85 -1.52
CA LYS A 183 25.32 -22.90 -0.15
C LYS A 183 26.11 -24.18 0.12
N LEU A 184 25.64 -25.33 -0.37
CA LEU A 184 26.39 -26.59 -0.32
C LEU A 184 27.71 -26.48 -1.10
N SER A 185 27.70 -25.86 -2.28
CA SER A 185 28.92 -25.61 -3.07
C SER A 185 29.92 -24.71 -2.33
N GLU A 186 29.46 -23.69 -1.59
CA GLU A 186 30.30 -22.84 -0.73
C GLU A 186 30.96 -23.64 0.40
N THR A 187 30.20 -24.54 1.05
CA THR A 187 30.74 -25.44 2.09
C THR A 187 31.81 -26.37 1.51
N ASN A 188 31.52 -27.06 0.40
CA ASN A 188 32.45 -27.98 -0.24
C ASN A 188 33.74 -27.26 -0.69
N ALA A 189 33.66 -26.00 -1.10
CA ALA A 189 34.82 -25.17 -1.43
C ALA A 189 35.70 -24.88 -0.20
N LYS A 190 35.08 -24.54 0.95
CA LYS A 190 35.79 -24.32 2.23
C LYS A 190 36.41 -25.60 2.80
N GLU A 191 35.75 -26.73 2.64
CA GLU A 191 36.33 -28.04 2.98
C GLU A 191 37.56 -28.35 2.09
N SER A 192 37.46 -28.04 0.79
CA SER A 192 38.58 -28.20 -0.16
C SER A 192 39.75 -27.26 0.14
N GLU A 193 39.48 -26.01 0.53
CA GLU A 193 40.47 -25.04 1.01
C GLU A 193 41.18 -25.54 2.28
N THR A 194 40.42 -26.05 3.25
CA THR A 194 40.95 -26.65 4.49
C THR A 194 41.83 -27.86 4.20
N ALA A 195 41.42 -28.73 3.27
CA ALA A 195 42.22 -29.88 2.84
C ALA A 195 43.51 -29.45 2.12
N ALA A 196 43.47 -28.39 1.31
CA ALA A 196 44.64 -27.83 0.65
C ALA A 196 45.64 -27.20 1.64
N LEU A 197 45.16 -26.52 2.69
CA LEU A 197 45.99 -26.02 3.78
C LEU A 197 46.67 -27.18 4.54
N GLY A 198 45.91 -28.21 4.94
CA GLY A 198 46.50 -29.38 5.59
C GLY A 198 47.54 -30.12 4.72
N ALA A 199 47.34 -30.15 3.40
CA ALA A 199 48.32 -30.69 2.46
C ALA A 199 49.59 -29.81 2.35
N LYS A 200 49.44 -28.48 2.40
CA LYS A 200 50.56 -27.54 2.44
C LYS A 200 51.38 -27.72 3.72
N ASP A 201 50.74 -27.78 4.89
CA ASP A 201 51.41 -27.96 6.18
C ASP A 201 52.15 -29.32 6.24
N ALA A 202 51.54 -30.38 5.69
CA ALA A 202 52.20 -31.67 5.55
C ALA A 202 53.43 -31.63 4.62
N ALA A 203 53.37 -30.85 3.53
CA ALA A 203 54.50 -30.65 2.63
C ALA A 203 55.63 -29.82 3.27
N GLU A 204 55.30 -28.77 4.04
CA GLU A 204 56.27 -27.98 4.80
C GLU A 204 56.95 -28.83 5.89
N ALA A 205 56.17 -29.65 6.62
CA ALA A 205 56.71 -30.60 7.60
C ALA A 205 57.60 -31.67 6.95
N ALA A 206 57.27 -32.14 5.75
CA ALA A 206 58.12 -33.06 4.97
C ALA A 206 59.42 -32.36 4.50
N SER A 207 59.33 -31.11 4.06
CA SER A 207 60.50 -30.30 3.68
C SER A 207 61.44 -30.06 4.86
N GLY A 208 60.90 -29.72 6.04
CA GLY A 208 61.68 -29.55 7.27
C GLY A 208 62.40 -30.83 7.69
N LYS A 209 61.72 -31.99 7.60
CA LYS A 209 62.35 -33.30 7.84
C LYS A 209 63.46 -33.63 6.82
N ALA A 210 63.26 -33.29 5.55
CA ALA A 210 64.28 -33.48 4.51
C ALA A 210 65.49 -32.58 4.72
N GLN A 211 65.29 -31.34 5.17
CA GLN A 211 66.37 -30.43 5.53
C GLN A 211 67.14 -30.92 6.77
N ALA A 212 66.46 -31.32 7.84
CA ALA A 212 67.11 -31.88 9.03
C ALA A 212 67.91 -33.15 8.71
N ALA A 213 67.41 -34.01 7.80
CA ALA A 213 68.15 -35.17 7.33
C ALA A 213 69.39 -34.80 6.49
N LYS A 214 69.34 -33.70 5.72
CA LYS A 214 70.50 -33.16 4.99
C LYS A 214 71.54 -32.58 5.95
N GLU A 215 71.12 -31.81 6.96
CA GLU A 215 72.00 -31.26 7.99
C GLU A 215 72.69 -32.38 8.78
N SER A 216 71.94 -33.40 9.22
CA SER A 216 72.51 -34.61 9.85
C SER A 216 73.52 -35.34 8.95
N ALA A 217 73.28 -35.41 7.64
CA ALA A 217 74.23 -36.04 6.70
C ALA A 217 75.48 -35.19 6.46
N GLU A 218 75.40 -33.86 6.63
CA GLU A 218 76.54 -32.95 6.59
C GLU A 218 77.39 -33.08 7.88
N ASP A 219 76.76 -33.20 9.05
CA ASP A 219 77.43 -33.49 10.33
C ASP A 219 78.11 -34.88 10.34
N ASP A 220 77.45 -35.91 9.80
CA ASP A 220 78.05 -37.24 9.62
C ASP A 220 79.26 -37.19 8.69
N ALA A 221 79.20 -36.41 7.61
CA ALA A 221 80.30 -36.24 6.66
C ALA A 221 81.49 -35.48 7.27
N LEU A 222 81.23 -34.45 8.09
CA LEU A 222 82.25 -33.74 8.87
C LEU A 222 82.92 -34.67 9.90
N SER A 223 82.12 -35.47 10.61
CA SER A 223 82.61 -36.46 11.57
C SER A 223 83.49 -37.54 10.91
N ALA A 224 83.10 -38.01 9.72
CA ALA A 224 83.90 -38.94 8.92
C ALA A 224 85.20 -38.30 8.39
N ALA A 225 85.20 -37.01 8.05
CA ALA A 225 86.40 -36.28 7.66
C ALA A 225 87.38 -36.13 8.84
N GLN A 226 86.88 -35.79 10.03
CA GLN A 226 87.70 -35.73 11.25
C GLN A 226 88.32 -37.09 11.58
N ALA A 227 87.53 -38.17 11.55
CA ALA A 227 88.03 -39.53 11.82
C ALA A 227 89.14 -39.96 10.82
N LYS A 228 89.09 -39.47 9.58
CA LYS A 228 90.15 -39.67 8.59
C LYS A 228 91.42 -38.87 8.92
N GLU A 229 91.27 -37.62 9.36
CA GLU A 229 92.41 -36.80 9.79
C GLU A 229 93.08 -37.40 11.03
N ASP A 230 92.30 -37.84 12.02
CA ASP A 230 92.79 -38.52 13.22
C ASP A 230 93.56 -39.80 12.87
N ALA A 231 93.13 -40.55 11.84
CA ALA A 231 93.83 -41.74 11.36
C ALA A 231 95.18 -41.42 10.69
N GLU A 232 95.27 -40.34 9.89
CA GLU A 232 96.56 -39.89 9.33
C GLU A 232 97.48 -39.32 10.43
N ASN A 233 96.93 -38.62 11.42
CA ASN A 233 97.68 -38.14 12.59
C ASN A 233 98.22 -39.31 13.43
N ALA A 234 97.43 -40.36 13.65
CA ALA A 234 97.86 -41.58 14.34
C ALA A 234 98.98 -42.32 13.56
N LYS A 235 98.90 -42.35 12.23
CA LYS A 235 99.94 -42.90 11.36
C LYS A 235 101.24 -42.08 11.42
N LEU A 236 101.15 -40.75 11.38
CA LEU A 236 102.28 -39.83 11.60
C LEU A 236 102.93 -40.06 12.97
N ALA A 237 102.14 -40.22 14.03
CA ALA A 237 102.63 -40.53 15.37
C ALA A 237 103.31 -41.90 15.44
N ALA A 238 102.82 -42.91 14.72
CA ALA A 238 103.46 -44.22 14.61
C ALA A 238 104.79 -44.17 13.84
N GLU A 239 104.86 -43.38 12.77
CA GLU A 239 106.10 -43.11 12.01
C GLU A 239 107.15 -42.41 12.90
N GLN A 240 106.74 -41.41 13.67
CA GLN A 240 107.59 -40.73 14.66
C GLN A 240 108.04 -41.67 15.79
N ALA A 241 107.15 -42.53 16.30
CA ALA A 241 107.48 -43.51 17.33
C ALA A 241 108.50 -44.54 16.82
N LYS A 242 108.44 -44.92 15.54
CA LYS A 242 109.46 -45.75 14.89
C LYS A 242 110.82 -45.04 14.85
N THR A 243 110.88 -43.77 14.43
CA THR A 243 112.14 -42.99 14.45
C THR A 243 112.69 -42.84 15.88
N GLY A 244 111.83 -42.58 16.87
CA GLY A 244 112.22 -42.51 18.27
C GLY A 244 112.72 -43.86 18.83
N ALA A 245 112.19 -44.98 18.33
CA ALA A 245 112.68 -46.32 18.67
C ALA A 245 114.04 -46.62 18.02
N GLU A 246 114.27 -46.22 16.78
CA GLU A 246 115.57 -46.30 16.09
C GLU A 246 116.64 -45.47 16.81
N GLU A 247 116.31 -44.24 17.22
CA GLU A 247 117.19 -43.37 18.01
C GLU A 247 117.46 -43.96 19.42
N SER A 248 116.43 -44.49 20.08
CA SER A 248 116.56 -45.18 21.36
C SER A 248 117.44 -46.42 21.28
N ALA A 249 117.34 -47.21 20.20
CA ALA A 249 118.23 -48.34 19.95
C ALA A 249 119.69 -47.88 19.76
N GLY A 250 119.92 -46.79 19.03
CA GLY A 250 121.25 -46.16 18.91
C GLY A 250 121.81 -45.67 20.24
N ASN A 251 120.97 -45.09 21.10
CA ASN A 251 121.37 -44.63 22.44
C ASN A 251 121.60 -45.80 23.42
N ALA A 252 120.85 -46.88 23.31
CA ALA A 252 121.08 -48.12 24.04
C ALA A 252 122.42 -48.78 23.65
N ALA A 253 122.74 -48.83 22.35
CA ALA A 253 124.03 -49.32 21.87
C ALA A 253 125.21 -48.50 22.42
N LYS A 254 125.13 -47.16 22.38
CA LYS A 254 126.14 -46.27 22.99
C LYS A 254 126.26 -46.48 24.51
N SER A 255 125.14 -46.71 25.19
CA SER A 255 125.11 -46.96 26.64
C SER A 255 125.74 -48.30 27.01
N ALA A 256 125.53 -49.34 26.20
CA ALA A 256 126.18 -50.64 26.38
C ALA A 256 127.72 -50.53 26.30
N SER A 257 128.24 -49.83 25.28
CA SER A 257 129.69 -49.56 25.16
C SER A 257 130.25 -48.77 26.35
N LYS A 258 129.45 -47.89 26.98
CA LYS A 258 129.89 -47.14 28.16
C LYS A 258 129.79 -47.95 29.45
N ALA A 259 128.79 -48.83 29.59
CA ALA A 259 128.64 -49.73 30.74
C ALA A 259 129.78 -50.76 30.85
N GLU A 260 130.32 -51.21 29.72
CA GLU A 260 131.44 -52.16 29.66
C GLU A 260 132.69 -51.64 30.43
N GLN A 261 132.92 -50.32 30.43
CA GLN A 261 134.03 -49.67 31.15
C GLN A 261 133.86 -49.73 32.68
N TYR A 262 132.62 -49.65 33.18
CA TYR A 262 132.27 -49.65 34.61
C TYR A 262 131.95 -51.06 35.14
N SER A 263 131.85 -52.06 34.27
CA SER A 263 131.62 -53.45 34.66
C SER A 263 132.69 -53.96 35.63
N GLY A 264 132.23 -54.64 36.70
CA GLY A 264 133.06 -55.11 37.81
C GLY A 264 133.45 -54.04 38.84
N LYS A 265 132.95 -52.80 38.77
CA LYS A 265 133.35 -51.69 39.68
C LYS A 265 132.15 -51.01 40.39
N PRO A 266 131.51 -51.65 41.38
CA PRO A 266 130.34 -51.09 42.07
C PRO A 266 130.72 -49.89 42.97
N PRO A 267 129.83 -48.88 43.11
CA PRO A 267 129.96 -47.84 44.13
C PRO A 267 130.11 -48.43 45.53
N LYS A 268 131.02 -47.86 46.33
CA LYS A 268 131.35 -48.35 47.68
C LYS A 268 130.93 -47.29 48.69
N PRO A 269 130.05 -47.60 49.65
CA PRO A 269 129.84 -46.72 50.79
C PRO A 269 131.07 -46.81 51.69
N GLN A 270 131.85 -45.73 51.77
CA GLN A 270 133.10 -45.69 52.52
C GLN A 270 133.26 -44.32 53.18
N ASN A 271 133.54 -44.30 54.48
CA ASN A 271 133.67 -43.07 55.28
C ASN A 271 132.40 -42.18 55.27
N GLY A 272 131.21 -42.78 55.31
CA GLY A 272 129.93 -42.05 55.37
C GLY A 272 129.51 -41.35 54.07
N THR A 273 130.23 -41.61 52.98
CA THR A 273 130.01 -41.02 51.65
C THR A 273 130.16 -42.10 50.57
N TRP A 274 129.61 -41.87 49.38
CA TRP A 274 129.73 -42.82 48.27
C TRP A 274 131.06 -42.64 47.53
N TRP A 275 131.77 -43.73 47.26
CA TRP A 275 132.94 -43.76 46.40
C TRP A 275 132.60 -44.45 45.09
N ILE A 276 132.97 -43.87 43.95
CA ILE A 276 132.58 -44.33 42.61
C ILE A 276 133.84 -44.49 41.73
N TRP A 277 133.82 -45.47 40.84
CA TRP A 277 134.86 -45.65 39.83
C TRP A 277 134.79 -44.55 38.77
N ASP A 278 135.94 -44.06 38.34
CA ASP A 278 136.10 -43.18 37.18
C ASP A 278 136.75 -43.99 36.04
N ALA A 279 136.07 -44.05 34.90
CA ALA A 279 136.54 -44.77 33.72
C ALA A 279 137.56 -44.00 32.86
N GLU A 280 137.70 -42.68 33.02
CA GLU A 280 138.72 -41.88 32.32
C GLU A 280 140.08 -41.97 33.02
N THR A 281 140.10 -41.98 34.35
CA THR A 281 141.34 -42.10 35.15
C THR A 281 141.67 -43.51 35.62
N GLY A 282 140.70 -44.42 35.62
CA GLY A 282 140.91 -45.83 35.98
C GLY A 282 141.06 -46.09 37.48
N ALA A 283 140.41 -45.28 38.33
CA ALA A 283 140.50 -45.35 39.80
C ALA A 283 139.15 -45.04 40.49
N TYR A 284 139.04 -45.29 41.80
CA TYR A 284 137.88 -44.85 42.60
C TYR A 284 138.13 -43.47 43.21
N TYR A 285 137.09 -42.62 43.24
CA TYR A 285 137.09 -41.32 43.92
C TYR A 285 135.88 -41.16 44.85
N ASP A 286 135.99 -40.23 45.81
CA ASP A 286 134.97 -39.91 46.82
C ASP A 286 134.00 -38.83 46.32
N THR A 287 132.69 -39.09 46.39
CA THR A 287 131.62 -38.18 45.91
C THR A 287 131.11 -37.17 46.94
N LYS A 288 131.37 -37.38 48.24
CA LYS A 288 130.84 -36.55 49.36
C LYS A 288 129.32 -36.58 49.61
N ILE A 289 128.55 -37.51 49.02
CA ILE A 289 127.05 -37.54 49.11
C ILE A 289 126.51 -38.41 50.28
N SER A 290 125.40 -37.96 50.91
CA SER A 290 124.62 -38.60 52.01
C SER A 290 123.17 -39.04 51.57
N CYS A 291 122.31 -39.68 52.40
CA CYS A 291 121.32 -40.66 51.88
C CYS A 291 119.83 -40.87 52.43
N GLU A 292 118.98 -39.91 52.89
CA GLU A 292 117.53 -40.16 53.35
C GLU A 292 116.44 -38.97 53.20
N LEU A 293 115.06 -39.14 53.03
CA LEU A 293 113.83 -38.21 53.37
C LEU A 293 112.33 -38.37 52.71
N ARG A 294 111.19 -37.66 53.15
CA ARG A 294 109.69 -37.65 52.64
C ARG A 294 108.59 -36.49 53.03
N GLY A 295 107.20 -36.54 52.77
CA GLY A 295 106.11 -35.42 52.89
C GLY A 295 104.47 -35.65 53.00
N PRO A 296 103.47 -34.65 52.86
CA PRO A 296 102.02 -34.52 53.44
C PRO A 296 100.64 -34.21 52.59
N ILE A 297 99.43 -33.73 53.15
CA ILE A 297 97.91 -33.80 52.70
C ILE A 297 96.86 -32.55 52.98
N GLY A 298 95.48 -32.52 52.68
CA GLY A 298 94.39 -31.37 52.64
C GLY A 298 92.84 -31.45 53.17
N VAL A 299 91.77 -30.69 52.65
CA VAL A 299 90.43 -30.13 53.30
C VAL A 299 88.98 -30.21 52.57
N GLY A 300 87.77 -30.00 53.24
CA GLY A 300 86.31 -30.03 52.71
C GLY A 300 85.13 -29.12 53.33
N ILE A 301 83.79 -29.44 53.21
CA ILE A 301 82.55 -28.64 53.63
C ILE A 301 81.87 -29.05 54.99
N ASP A 302 81.22 -28.13 55.75
CA ASP A 302 80.66 -28.34 57.13
C ASP A 302 79.12 -28.16 57.32
N ASP A 303 78.48 -26.98 57.09
CA ASP A 303 77.05 -26.71 57.46
C ASP A 303 76.32 -25.66 56.56
N ILE A 304 74.97 -25.54 56.63
CA ILE A 304 74.15 -24.46 56.00
C ILE A 304 72.97 -24.02 56.90
N GLN A 305 72.87 -22.71 57.19
CA GLN A 305 71.87 -22.12 58.11
C GLN A 305 71.07 -20.96 57.47
N LEU A 306 69.76 -20.85 57.73
CA LEU A 306 68.95 -19.65 57.42
C LEU A 306 69.35 -18.49 58.34
N THR A 307 69.65 -17.32 57.78
CA THR A 307 70.16 -16.15 58.51
C THR A 307 69.33 -14.88 58.34
N GLU A 308 68.48 -14.76 57.31
CA GLU A 308 67.54 -13.63 57.15
C GLU A 308 66.27 -14.09 56.40
N GLY A 309 65.11 -13.46 56.67
CA GLY A 309 63.83 -13.81 56.06
C GLY A 309 62.86 -14.57 56.97
N ASP A 310 61.61 -14.74 56.50
CA ASP A 310 60.48 -15.30 57.26
C ASP A 310 59.53 -16.17 56.42
N HIS A 311 59.88 -16.46 55.16
CA HIS A 311 59.06 -17.19 54.19
C HIS A 311 57.73 -16.50 53.76
N SER A 312 57.55 -15.20 54.06
CA SER A 312 56.36 -14.45 53.64
C SER A 312 56.21 -14.34 52.11
N PRO A 313 54.98 -14.42 51.55
CA PRO A 313 54.75 -14.19 50.12
C PRO A 313 55.24 -12.80 49.68
N GLY A 314 56.08 -12.76 48.64
CA GLY A 314 56.71 -11.54 48.13
C GLY A 314 58.02 -11.12 48.80
N SER A 315 58.59 -11.92 49.71
CA SER A 315 59.86 -11.64 50.42
C SER A 315 61.05 -12.43 49.88
N THR A 316 62.27 -12.14 50.37
CA THR A 316 63.50 -12.91 50.08
C THR A 316 64.10 -13.43 51.38
N ASP A 317 64.46 -14.71 51.41
CA ASP A 317 65.19 -15.36 52.49
C ASP A 317 66.68 -15.52 52.14
N VAL A 318 67.57 -15.57 53.14
CA VAL A 318 69.05 -15.65 52.97
C VAL A 318 69.62 -16.73 53.88
N TYR A 319 70.57 -17.52 53.34
CA TYR A 319 71.25 -18.61 54.04
C TYR A 319 72.78 -18.45 53.99
N THR A 320 73.48 -19.00 54.98
CA THR A 320 74.95 -19.01 55.13
C THR A 320 75.48 -20.45 55.16
N VAL A 321 76.56 -20.71 54.43
CA VAL A 321 77.24 -22.02 54.25
C VAL A 321 78.62 -21.98 54.92
N HIS A 322 78.99 -23.02 55.67
CA HIS A 322 80.27 -23.17 56.39
C HIS A 322 81.13 -24.33 55.87
N LEU A 323 82.46 -24.20 55.97
CA LEU A 323 83.48 -25.15 55.49
C LEU A 323 84.36 -25.71 56.63
N THR A 324 84.98 -26.88 56.44
CA THR A 324 85.76 -27.58 57.49
C THR A 324 87.09 -26.92 57.86
N ASP A 325 87.56 -25.92 57.10
CA ASP A 325 88.65 -25.03 57.51
C ASP A 325 88.18 -23.77 58.26
N GLY A 326 86.87 -23.65 58.50
CA GLY A 326 86.23 -22.53 59.19
C GLY A 326 85.84 -21.36 58.30
N SER A 327 85.97 -21.45 56.98
CA SER A 327 85.52 -20.41 56.05
C SER A 327 84.02 -20.55 55.68
N SER A 328 83.38 -19.49 55.14
CA SER A 328 81.92 -19.47 54.90
C SER A 328 81.46 -18.47 53.82
N TYR A 329 80.27 -18.67 53.24
CA TYR A 329 79.66 -17.80 52.21
C TYR A 329 78.11 -17.81 52.23
N ASN A 330 77.44 -16.82 51.61
CA ASN A 330 75.96 -16.68 51.65
C ASN A 330 75.27 -16.95 50.29
N ILE A 331 73.98 -17.30 50.33
CA ILE A 331 73.05 -17.47 49.19
C ILE A 331 71.65 -16.91 49.52
N SER A 332 70.83 -16.56 48.52
CA SER A 332 69.50 -15.95 48.73
C SER A 332 68.40 -16.56 47.84
N VAL A 333 67.14 -16.56 48.30
CA VAL A 333 65.98 -17.24 47.69
C VAL A 333 64.73 -16.35 47.78
N TYR A 334 63.98 -16.16 46.68
CA TYR A 334 62.78 -15.29 46.64
C TYR A 334 61.46 -16.07 46.69
N ASN A 335 60.52 -15.59 47.50
CA ASN A 335 59.18 -16.15 47.73
C ASN A 335 58.12 -15.39 46.90
N GLY A 336 57.35 -16.09 46.08
CA GLY A 336 56.38 -15.47 45.15
C GLY A 336 55.20 -14.77 45.83
N LEU A 337 54.57 -13.81 45.13
CA LEU A 337 53.60 -12.86 45.72
C LEU A 337 52.25 -13.46 46.15
N ASN A 338 51.84 -14.62 45.61
CA ASN A 338 50.58 -15.31 45.96
C ASN A 338 50.79 -16.83 45.97
N GLY A 339 50.76 -17.44 47.15
CA GLY A 339 51.10 -18.86 47.36
C GLY A 339 49.99 -19.89 47.11
N THR A 340 48.79 -19.48 46.68
CA THR A 340 47.66 -20.40 46.42
C THR A 340 46.83 -19.92 45.23
N GLY A 341 46.77 -20.73 44.16
CA GLY A 341 46.08 -20.36 42.93
C GLY A 341 44.60 -20.80 42.88
N ALA A 342 43.75 -19.87 42.44
CA ALA A 342 42.52 -20.14 41.69
C ALA A 342 42.46 -19.06 40.58
N GLY A 343 42.19 -19.46 39.34
CA GLY A 343 42.27 -18.54 38.20
C GLY A 343 41.05 -17.62 38.14
N ASP A 344 41.22 -16.34 38.49
CA ASP A 344 40.15 -15.35 38.39
C ASP A 344 39.95 -14.84 36.97
N VAL A 345 38.73 -15.00 36.45
CA VAL A 345 38.28 -14.33 35.22
C VAL A 345 37.75 -12.95 35.60
N LEU A 346 38.52 -11.90 35.32
CA LEU A 346 38.08 -10.52 35.51
C LEU A 346 37.02 -10.17 34.44
N GLY A 347 35.82 -9.84 34.90
CA GLY A 347 34.71 -9.39 34.05
C GLY A 347 34.29 -7.95 34.35
N ILE A 348 33.85 -7.22 33.33
CA ILE A 348 33.24 -5.89 33.46
C ILE A 348 31.83 -5.92 32.88
N SER A 349 30.82 -5.53 33.65
CA SER A 349 29.45 -5.33 33.18
C SER A 349 29.16 -3.86 32.88
N PHE A 350 28.35 -3.59 31.85
CA PHE A 350 27.87 -2.25 31.53
C PHE A 350 26.66 -2.27 30.60
N ASP A 351 25.85 -1.22 30.66
CA ASP A 351 24.70 -1.02 29.77
C ASP A 351 25.11 -0.32 28.48
N LEU A 352 24.51 -0.73 27.36
CA LEU A 352 24.65 -0.15 26.04
C LEU A 352 23.26 0.13 25.45
N VAL A 353 23.09 1.28 24.80
CA VAL A 353 21.82 1.65 24.15
C VAL A 353 21.93 1.44 22.64
N ILE A 354 21.04 0.64 22.09
CA ILE A 354 20.84 0.46 20.65
C ILE A 354 19.81 1.51 20.20
N PRO A 355 20.16 2.46 19.33
CA PRO A 355 19.23 3.51 18.95
C PRO A 355 18.14 2.98 18.01
N LYS A 356 16.92 3.50 18.13
CA LYS A 356 15.81 3.24 17.19
C LYS A 356 16.04 3.82 15.79
N ASN A 357 16.89 4.84 15.71
CA ASN A 357 17.22 5.53 14.46
C ASN A 357 18.61 5.11 13.98
N GLY A 358 18.78 4.99 12.66
CA GLY A 358 20.08 4.73 12.03
C GLY A 358 20.27 3.31 11.52
N TRP A 359 19.26 2.44 11.68
CA TRP A 359 19.17 1.16 10.99
C TRP A 359 19.20 1.35 9.47
N LYS A 360 19.94 0.49 8.78
CA LYS A 360 20.03 0.41 7.32
C LYS A 360 20.10 -1.06 6.93
N ASP A 361 19.24 -1.46 6.01
CA ASP A 361 19.14 -2.85 5.52
C ASP A 361 19.08 -3.89 6.67
N GLY A 362 18.31 -3.57 7.72
CA GLY A 362 18.15 -4.41 8.91
C GLY A 362 19.38 -4.47 9.82
N SER A 363 20.30 -3.49 9.79
CA SER A 363 21.47 -3.46 10.66
C SER A 363 21.84 -2.06 11.19
N VAL A 364 22.37 -2.00 12.42
CA VAL A 364 22.94 -0.79 13.04
C VAL A 364 24.29 -1.09 13.67
N THR A 365 25.20 -0.12 13.65
CA THR A 365 26.52 -0.20 14.31
C THR A 365 26.54 0.72 15.52
N VAL A 366 26.84 0.18 16.70
CA VAL A 366 26.91 0.91 17.97
C VAL A 366 28.36 1.06 18.41
N ALA A 367 28.70 2.28 18.82
CA ALA A 367 30.03 2.66 19.31
C ALA A 367 29.98 3.01 20.79
N ASP A 368 30.89 2.43 21.57
CA ASP A 368 31.09 2.76 22.98
C ASP A 368 32.56 2.58 23.34
N SER A 369 33.13 3.54 24.07
CA SER A 369 34.53 3.50 24.54
C SER A 369 34.90 2.26 25.38
N ARG A 370 33.91 1.53 25.92
CA ARG A 370 34.07 0.32 26.74
C ARG A 370 34.17 -0.96 25.91
N LEU A 371 33.83 -0.91 24.62
CA LEU A 371 33.99 -2.00 23.65
C LEU A 371 35.45 -2.05 23.15
N LEU A 372 36.16 -3.10 23.53
CA LEU A 372 37.55 -3.37 23.18
C LEU A 372 37.67 -4.35 22.00
N ALA A 373 38.50 -3.98 21.03
CA ALA A 373 38.71 -4.63 19.74
C ALA A 373 39.76 -5.76 19.77
N LEU A 374 39.69 -6.69 20.72
CA LEU A 374 40.71 -7.73 20.93
C LEU A 374 40.09 -9.13 20.97
N ALA A 375 40.74 -10.09 20.31
CA ALA A 375 40.28 -11.49 20.25
C ALA A 375 40.21 -12.18 21.63
N THR A 376 40.89 -11.64 22.64
CA THR A 376 40.84 -12.06 24.04
C THR A 376 39.54 -11.66 24.75
N HIS A 377 38.70 -10.80 24.17
CA HIS A 377 37.49 -10.32 24.81
C HIS A 377 36.24 -10.99 24.24
N LYS A 378 35.36 -11.48 25.13
CA LYS A 378 34.04 -12.02 24.78
C LYS A 378 32.95 -11.24 25.50
N TYR A 379 31.82 -11.04 24.82
CA TYR A 379 30.72 -10.23 25.31
C TYR A 379 29.44 -11.07 25.30
N PHE A 380 28.80 -11.14 26.45
CA PHE A 380 27.48 -11.73 26.63
C PHE A 380 26.47 -10.60 26.79
N LEU A 381 25.25 -10.79 26.27
CA LEU A 381 24.25 -9.74 26.16
C LEU A 381 22.87 -10.25 26.60
N SER A 382 22.12 -9.39 27.28
CA SER A 382 20.70 -9.55 27.58
C SER A 382 19.96 -8.21 27.49
N ALA A 383 18.77 -8.17 26.92
CA ALA A 383 17.92 -6.97 26.90
C ALA A 383 17.41 -6.60 28.30
N GLU A 384 17.27 -5.30 28.58
CA GLU A 384 16.57 -4.79 29.75
C GLU A 384 15.07 -5.13 29.67
N GLU A 385 14.44 -5.47 30.80
CA GLU A 385 13.04 -5.92 30.85
C GLU A 385 12.07 -4.91 30.19
N ALA A 386 12.36 -3.61 30.26
CA ALA A 386 11.55 -2.54 29.70
C ALA A 386 11.47 -2.52 28.16
N CYS A 387 12.46 -3.09 27.46
CA CYS A 387 12.51 -3.13 25.99
C CYS A 387 12.63 -4.56 25.44
N LYS A 388 12.43 -5.56 26.29
CA LYS A 388 12.67 -6.98 26.00
C LYS A 388 11.68 -7.59 25.01
N GLU A 389 10.41 -7.18 25.06
CA GLU A 389 9.40 -7.59 24.07
C GLU A 389 9.79 -7.08 22.68
N GLU A 390 10.05 -5.77 22.54
CA GLU A 390 10.53 -5.14 21.30
C GLU A 390 11.83 -5.78 20.78
N PHE A 391 12.80 -6.06 21.66
CA PHE A 391 14.07 -6.71 21.28
C PHE A 391 13.86 -8.11 20.69
N ILE A 392 12.88 -8.87 21.20
CA ILE A 392 12.53 -10.21 20.71
C ILE A 392 11.69 -10.12 19.42
N ASP A 393 10.68 -9.24 19.38
CA ASP A 393 9.76 -9.10 18.24
C ASP A 393 10.46 -8.54 16.99
N CYS A 394 11.42 -7.62 17.16
CA CYS A 394 12.30 -7.16 16.09
C CYS A 394 13.39 -8.19 15.70
N ASN A 395 13.49 -9.33 16.41
CA ASN A 395 14.53 -10.34 16.28
C ASN A 395 15.95 -9.73 16.30
N VAL A 396 16.25 -8.92 17.32
CA VAL A 396 17.54 -8.23 17.42
C VAL A 396 18.64 -9.21 17.81
N GLN A 397 19.66 -9.33 16.97
CA GLN A 397 20.79 -10.24 17.18
C GLN A 397 22.12 -9.47 17.11
N PRO A 398 23.04 -9.68 18.07
CA PRO A 398 24.41 -9.17 17.97
C PRO A 398 25.18 -9.98 16.94
N LYS A 399 25.86 -9.28 16.03
CA LYS A 399 26.78 -9.84 15.04
C LYS A 399 28.22 -9.71 15.57
N ASP A 400 29.06 -10.68 15.23
CA ASP A 400 30.43 -10.79 15.75
C ASP A 400 31.19 -9.46 15.76
N ILE A 401 31.91 -9.21 16.86
CA ILE A 401 32.75 -8.04 17.03
C ILE A 401 33.88 -8.09 16.01
N THR A 402 33.74 -7.27 14.97
CA THR A 402 34.84 -6.98 14.06
C THR A 402 35.97 -6.30 14.83
N ALA A 403 37.21 -6.40 14.34
CA ALA A 403 38.43 -5.90 15.01
C ALA A 403 38.56 -4.36 15.10
N SER A 404 37.43 -3.67 15.22
CA SER A 404 37.27 -2.21 15.19
C SER A 404 36.74 -1.60 16.49
N GLY A 405 36.21 -2.42 17.42
CA GLY A 405 35.66 -1.94 18.69
C GLY A 405 34.20 -1.48 18.61
N PHE A 406 33.50 -1.80 17.52
CA PHE A 406 32.07 -1.56 17.38
C PHE A 406 31.28 -2.87 17.53
N LEU A 407 30.10 -2.81 18.16
CA LEU A 407 29.13 -3.91 18.11
C LEU A 407 28.15 -3.64 16.97
N VAL A 408 27.91 -4.64 16.13
CA VAL A 408 26.90 -4.56 15.06
C VAL A 408 25.69 -5.37 15.49
N PHE A 409 24.51 -4.81 15.33
CA PHE A 409 23.25 -5.52 15.53
C PHE A 409 22.52 -5.70 14.20
N THR A 410 21.72 -6.76 14.10
CA THR A 410 20.80 -7.02 12.99
C THR A 410 19.39 -7.28 13.50
N CYS A 411 18.37 -6.93 12.73
CA CYS A 411 16.95 -7.12 13.06
C CYS A 411 16.16 -7.53 11.82
N ASP A 412 15.02 -8.19 12.02
CA ASP A 412 14.04 -8.45 10.95
C ASP A 412 13.11 -7.24 10.70
N THR A 413 12.98 -6.34 11.68
CA THR A 413 12.19 -5.10 11.61
C THR A 413 12.81 -4.04 12.52
N ASP A 414 12.91 -2.80 12.06
CA ASP A 414 13.51 -1.68 12.79
C ASP A 414 12.74 -1.40 14.11
N PRO A 415 13.40 -1.34 15.28
CA PRO A 415 12.76 -1.03 16.57
C PRO A 415 12.10 0.35 16.62
N ALA A 416 10.92 0.44 17.24
CA ALA A 416 10.18 1.67 17.47
C ALA A 416 10.70 2.51 18.65
N MET A 417 11.52 1.91 19.53
CA MET A 417 12.14 2.55 20.70
C MET A 417 13.63 2.21 20.83
N ASP A 418 14.36 3.04 21.59
CA ASP A 418 15.76 2.75 21.90
C ASP A 418 15.82 1.54 22.85
N LEU A 419 16.71 0.58 22.58
CA LEU A 419 16.78 -0.69 23.34
C LEU A 419 18.01 -0.67 24.26
N THR A 420 17.81 -0.75 25.57
CA THR A 420 18.90 -0.96 26.53
C THR A 420 19.27 -2.45 26.56
N VAL A 421 20.56 -2.74 26.48
CA VAL A 421 21.10 -4.09 26.65
C VAL A 421 22.21 -4.07 27.69
N HIS A 422 22.17 -5.04 28.61
CA HIS A 422 23.23 -5.30 29.58
C HIS A 422 24.29 -6.17 28.92
N LEU A 423 25.55 -5.70 28.90
CA LEU A 423 26.69 -6.47 28.42
C LEU A 423 27.58 -6.92 29.59
N ILE A 424 28.07 -8.15 29.52
CA ILE A 424 29.16 -8.66 30.36
C ILE A 424 30.36 -8.95 29.44
N ARG A 425 31.45 -8.22 29.64
CA ARG A 425 32.73 -8.45 28.96
C ARG A 425 33.63 -9.31 29.83
N PHE A 426 34.04 -10.47 29.32
CA PHE A 426 35.10 -11.29 29.90
C PHE A 426 36.42 -11.10 29.18
N GLU A 427 37.51 -11.01 29.94
CA GLU A 427 38.86 -11.17 29.44
C GLU A 427 39.27 -12.65 29.54
N LEU A 428 39.52 -13.28 28.40
CA LEU A 428 40.05 -14.63 28.32
C LEU A 428 41.56 -14.58 28.48
N SER A 429 42.09 -15.35 29.45
CA SER A 429 43.52 -15.53 29.58
C SER A 429 44.12 -16.05 28.28
N GLY A 430 45.10 -15.32 27.76
CA GLY A 430 45.72 -15.60 26.47
C GLY A 430 46.61 -16.84 26.49
N ASN A 431 46.01 -18.04 26.49
CA ASN A 431 46.72 -19.30 26.26
C ASN A 431 47.29 -19.32 24.84
N GLY A 432 48.51 -18.78 24.68
CA GLY A 432 49.26 -18.79 23.42
C GLY A 432 49.90 -17.48 22.98
N ALA A 433 49.79 -16.38 23.74
CA ALA A 433 50.54 -15.16 23.43
C ALA A 433 51.97 -15.26 23.99
N ILE A 434 52.96 -15.33 23.09
CA ILE A 434 54.39 -15.43 23.39
C ILE A 434 54.86 -14.23 24.22
N GLN A 435 55.53 -14.49 25.35
CA GLN A 435 56.52 -13.61 26.00
C GLN A 435 57.71 -14.45 26.46
#